data_AF-A0A1A7Y2H7-F1
#
_entry.id   AF-A0A1A7Y2H7-F1
#
_cell.length_a   1.000
_cell.length_b   1.000
_cell.length_c   1.000
_cell.angle_alpha   90.00
_cell.angle_beta   90.00
_cell.angle_gamma   90.00
#
_symmetry.space_group_name_H-M   'P 1'
#
loop_
_entity.id
_entity.type
_entity.pdbx_description
1 polymer ?
#
loop_
_entity_poly.entity_id
_entity_poly.type
_entity_poly.pdbx_seq_one_letter_code
_entity_poly.pdbx_strand_id
1 'polypeptide(L)'
;SYCEGYLIMNRLRSVVSKGKKTRMETVETSASTRKRSKPPVKKEDTTHPVPPSSFHTFSDPADVVQLRSQLLSWYDNEKRELPWRTLALTESDINIRTYAVWVSEIMLQQTQVATVKEYYNRWLKKWPTVQDLAAATIEEVNQMWSGLGYYSRGRRLHEGAQKVVSELKGRMPRTVEDLLKLLPGVGRYTAAAVGSIALEQVTGAVDGNVIRVLCRLRAIGADSTSPAVTEALWNLSSLLVDPERPGDFNQAMMELGALVCTPKGPLCIKCPVQSHCRSYRKVHVKQEQNSVKLFDRKASNLPDIEDCINSGACPLCPSEPWNNELGVQNFPRKPAKKAPRVERTLTCVVTRTREDGNGEFLLLQRPNKGLLAGLWEFPSLLLQDENSEERQKKLLCNKISTILRTSLSENLIHYVGEVVHIFSHIHQTYVVYSLCLKGEDTQTHTEKTQWLNRSALQEAAVSTALKKILKRFDSVNSLEDKNSKNGKRQKHAGVQKTDKKLRTAKKSKVMTANGGGQQLSLSSFFKTVKEECS
;
A
#
# COMPACT_ATOMS: atom_id res chain seq x y z
N SER A 1 -12.51 -51.68 15.65
CA SER A 1 -13.27 -52.94 15.80
C SER A 1 -14.64 -52.64 16.38
N TYR A 2 -15.69 -52.87 15.58
CA TYR A 2 -17.11 -53.14 15.92
C TYR A 2 -17.84 -52.11 16.84
N CYS A 3 -19.08 -51.70 16.63
CA CYS A 3 -20.09 -51.85 15.58
C CYS A 3 -21.23 -50.86 15.91
N GLU A 4 -22.03 -50.50 14.91
CA GLU A 4 -23.26 -49.69 15.01
C GLU A 4 -24.34 -50.28 15.93
N GLY A 5 -25.27 -49.41 16.39
CA GLY A 5 -26.51 -49.80 17.05
C GLY A 5 -27.54 -48.66 17.11
N TYR A 6 -28.58 -48.80 16.27
CA TYR A 6 -29.84 -48.07 16.17
C TYR A 6 -30.52 -47.69 17.50
N LEU A 7 -31.27 -46.56 17.55
CA LEU A 7 -32.72 -46.56 17.83
C LEU A 7 -33.40 -45.17 17.76
N ILE A 8 -34.57 -45.19 17.12
CA ILE A 8 -35.56 -44.15 16.89
C ILE A 8 -36.44 -43.95 18.14
N MET A 9 -36.93 -42.74 18.43
CA MET A 9 -38.24 -42.52 19.09
C MET A 9 -38.81 -41.10 18.90
N ASN A 10 -40.12 -41.08 18.73
CA ASN A 10 -41.03 -40.02 18.28
C ASN A 10 -41.38 -38.92 19.30
N ARG A 11 -41.88 -37.77 18.82
CA ARG A 11 -43.12 -37.06 19.27
C ARG A 11 -43.36 -35.78 18.42
N LEU A 12 -44.33 -35.77 17.51
CA LEU A 12 -45.74 -35.28 17.64
C LEU A 12 -45.94 -33.75 17.76
N ARG A 13 -46.57 -33.11 16.75
CA ARG A 13 -47.87 -32.39 16.87
C ARG A 13 -48.44 -31.79 15.55
N SER A 14 -49.71 -32.17 15.27
CA SER A 14 -50.86 -31.50 14.61
C SER A 14 -50.66 -30.44 13.50
N VAL A 15 -51.11 -30.62 12.25
CA VAL A 15 -52.50 -30.56 11.69
C VAL A 15 -53.12 -29.15 11.68
N VAL A 16 -53.36 -28.57 10.48
CA VAL A 16 -54.66 -28.02 10.00
C VAL A 16 -54.72 -28.07 8.45
N SER A 17 -55.89 -28.48 7.97
CA SER A 17 -56.36 -28.82 6.61
C SER A 17 -56.77 -27.66 5.68
N LYS A 18 -56.83 -27.94 4.36
CA LYS A 18 -57.96 -27.75 3.39
C LYS A 18 -57.36 -27.56 1.97
N GLY A 19 -57.83 -28.15 0.87
CA GLY A 19 -58.99 -28.99 0.57
C GLY A 19 -58.86 -29.53 -0.87
N LYS A 20 -59.55 -30.64 -1.13
CA LYS A 20 -59.62 -31.42 -2.38
C LYS A 20 -60.30 -30.67 -3.53
N LYS A 21 -59.95 -31.03 -4.79
CA LYS A 21 -60.93 -31.62 -5.74
C LYS A 21 -60.26 -32.34 -6.93
N THR A 22 -60.46 -33.65 -6.90
CA THR A 22 -60.56 -34.70 -7.94
C THR A 22 -61.55 -34.29 -9.08
N ARG A 23 -61.65 -34.86 -10.29
CA ARG A 23 -61.30 -36.18 -10.88
C ARG A 23 -61.63 -36.15 -12.41
N MET A 24 -61.01 -37.07 -13.19
CA MET A 24 -61.58 -37.89 -14.31
C MET A 24 -62.05 -37.20 -15.61
N GLU A 25 -62.02 -37.80 -16.82
CA GLU A 25 -61.50 -39.07 -17.36
C GLU A 25 -61.55 -39.01 -18.92
N THR A 26 -60.66 -39.76 -19.58
CA THR A 26 -60.73 -40.46 -20.89
C THR A 26 -61.70 -40.04 -22.01
N VAL A 27 -61.22 -40.07 -23.27
CA VAL A 27 -61.60 -41.03 -24.35
C VAL A 27 -60.94 -40.68 -25.72
N GLU A 28 -60.32 -41.72 -26.29
CA GLU A 28 -60.09 -42.16 -27.69
C GLU A 28 -60.02 -41.25 -28.95
N THR A 29 -58.92 -41.50 -29.69
CA THR A 29 -58.68 -41.66 -31.16
C THR A 29 -59.41 -40.81 -32.22
N SER A 30 -58.63 -40.15 -33.09
CA SER A 30 -58.71 -40.28 -34.57
C SER A 30 -57.58 -39.48 -35.27
N ALA A 31 -57.30 -39.84 -36.53
CA ALA A 31 -56.02 -39.67 -37.22
C ALA A 31 -55.89 -38.43 -38.13
N SER A 32 -54.64 -38.18 -38.59
CA SER A 32 -54.20 -37.41 -39.79
C SER A 32 -54.25 -35.87 -39.65
N THR A 33 -53.31 -35.01 -40.06
CA THR A 33 -52.20 -35.08 -41.03
C THR A 33 -51.26 -33.87 -40.81
N ARG A 34 -49.94 -34.11 -40.90
CA ARG A 34 -48.79 -33.20 -41.18
C ARG A 34 -48.96 -31.67 -41.11
N LYS A 35 -48.15 -31.03 -40.25
CA LYS A 35 -47.21 -29.93 -40.64
C LYS A 35 -46.08 -29.80 -39.62
N ARG A 36 -44.83 -29.94 -40.10
CA ARG A 36 -43.57 -29.80 -39.35
C ARG A 36 -43.27 -28.32 -39.09
N SER A 37 -43.03 -27.96 -37.83
CA SER A 37 -42.22 -26.78 -37.45
C SER A 37 -41.39 -27.13 -36.21
N LYS A 38 -40.07 -26.90 -36.30
CA LYS A 38 -39.05 -27.25 -35.29
C LYS A 38 -39.10 -26.30 -34.07
N PRO A 39 -38.83 -26.78 -32.84
CA PRO A 39 -38.34 -25.94 -31.75
C PRO A 39 -36.80 -26.01 -31.64
N PRO A 40 -36.15 -24.99 -31.04
CA PRO A 40 -34.70 -24.77 -31.15
C PRO A 40 -33.91 -25.65 -30.17
N VAL A 41 -32.85 -26.27 -30.67
CA VAL A 41 -31.82 -26.94 -29.87
C VAL A 41 -30.91 -25.86 -29.28
N LYS A 42 -30.91 -25.74 -27.95
CA LYS A 42 -29.87 -25.01 -27.21
C LYS A 42 -28.55 -25.75 -27.40
N LYS A 43 -27.56 -25.10 -28.01
CA LYS A 43 -26.17 -25.55 -27.99
C LYS A 43 -25.58 -25.17 -26.64
N GLU A 44 -25.17 -26.17 -25.85
CA GLU A 44 -24.23 -25.98 -24.76
C GLU A 44 -22.85 -25.72 -25.37
N ASP A 45 -22.31 -24.53 -25.14
CA ASP A 45 -20.91 -24.21 -25.44
C ASP A 45 -20.03 -24.84 -24.35
N THR A 46 -19.56 -26.06 -24.61
CA THR A 46 -18.44 -26.64 -23.87
C THR A 46 -17.15 -25.92 -24.27
N THR A 47 -16.82 -24.86 -23.57
CA THR A 47 -15.50 -24.22 -23.65
C THR A 47 -14.48 -25.10 -22.93
N HIS A 48 -13.79 -25.96 -23.68
CA HIS A 48 -12.57 -26.60 -23.18
C HIS A 48 -11.48 -25.52 -23.02
N PRO A 49 -10.80 -25.42 -21.86
CA PRO A 49 -9.71 -24.48 -21.69
C PRO A 49 -8.55 -24.86 -22.62
N VAL A 50 -8.22 -23.98 -23.57
CA VAL A 50 -7.03 -24.10 -24.41
C VAL A 50 -5.80 -24.19 -23.50
N PRO A 51 -4.93 -25.21 -23.63
CA PRO A 51 -3.76 -25.33 -22.78
C PRO A 51 -2.89 -24.08 -22.91
N PRO A 52 -2.34 -23.55 -21.80
CA PRO A 52 -1.47 -22.39 -21.85
C PRO A 52 -0.28 -22.69 -22.77
N SER A 53 0.01 -21.77 -23.69
CA SER A 53 1.10 -21.92 -24.65
C SER A 53 2.40 -22.33 -23.93
N SER A 54 3.07 -23.36 -24.45
CA SER A 54 4.39 -23.81 -23.97
C SER A 54 5.45 -22.70 -24.03
N PHE A 55 5.18 -21.63 -24.78
CA PHE A 55 6.02 -20.44 -24.83
C PHE A 55 6.09 -19.69 -23.49
N HIS A 56 5.06 -19.72 -22.66
CA HIS A 56 5.06 -18.99 -21.38
C HIS A 56 5.49 -19.84 -20.18
N THR A 57 5.90 -21.10 -20.41
CA THR A 57 6.33 -22.02 -19.36
C THR A 57 7.77 -22.49 -19.54
N PHE A 58 8.26 -23.27 -18.56
CA PHE A 58 9.50 -24.04 -18.65
C PHE A 58 9.14 -25.48 -19.02
N SER A 59 9.39 -25.84 -20.29
CA SER A 59 9.03 -27.16 -20.80
C SER A 59 10.10 -28.22 -20.51
N ASP A 60 11.36 -27.81 -20.40
CA ASP A 60 12.49 -28.69 -20.13
C ASP A 60 12.83 -28.65 -18.62
N PRO A 61 12.78 -29.78 -17.90
CA PRO A 61 13.23 -29.85 -16.51
C PRO A 61 14.70 -29.44 -16.31
N ALA A 62 15.57 -29.65 -17.31
CA ALA A 62 16.98 -29.26 -17.23
C ALA A 62 17.14 -27.74 -17.12
N ASP A 63 16.32 -26.96 -17.83
CA ASP A 63 16.28 -25.50 -17.71
C ASP A 63 15.94 -25.05 -16.29
N VAL A 64 15.01 -25.76 -15.63
CA VAL A 64 14.58 -25.44 -14.26
C VAL A 64 15.72 -25.70 -13.27
N VAL A 65 16.41 -26.83 -13.38
CA VAL A 65 17.56 -27.18 -12.53
C VAL A 65 18.70 -26.17 -12.72
N GLN A 66 19.02 -25.83 -13.97
CA GLN A 66 20.07 -24.85 -14.26
C GLN A 66 19.73 -23.46 -13.73
N LEU A 67 18.48 -23.01 -13.91
CA LEU A 67 18.01 -21.73 -13.38
C LEU A 67 18.13 -21.67 -11.86
N ARG A 68 17.71 -22.73 -11.15
CA ARG A 68 17.83 -22.83 -9.68
C ARG A 68 19.28 -22.69 -9.25
N SER A 69 20.18 -23.46 -9.86
CA SER A 69 21.61 -23.44 -9.55
C SER A 69 22.24 -22.06 -9.77
N GLN A 70 22.02 -21.44 -10.93
CA GLN A 70 22.54 -20.11 -11.24
C GLN A 70 22.01 -19.04 -10.31
N LEU A 71 20.71 -19.07 -10.01
CA LEU A 71 20.06 -18.09 -9.14
C LEU A 71 20.54 -18.21 -7.69
N LEU A 72 20.59 -19.43 -7.15
CA LEU A 72 21.03 -19.67 -5.77
C LEU A 72 22.52 -19.36 -5.60
N SER A 73 23.35 -19.74 -6.56
CA SER A 73 24.79 -19.41 -6.55
C SER A 73 25.00 -17.89 -6.55
N TRP A 74 24.26 -17.15 -7.38
CA TRP A 74 24.30 -15.69 -7.34
C TRP A 74 23.81 -15.13 -5.99
N TYR A 75 22.71 -15.66 -5.46
CA TYR A 75 22.15 -15.21 -4.20
C TYR A 75 23.09 -15.42 -3.02
N ASP A 76 23.81 -16.55 -2.98
CA ASP A 76 24.77 -16.82 -1.91
C ASP A 76 25.94 -15.82 -1.90
N ASN A 77 26.32 -15.29 -3.06
CA ASN A 77 27.39 -14.30 -3.20
C ASN A 77 26.91 -12.85 -3.01
N GLU A 78 25.67 -12.54 -3.40
CA GLU A 78 25.20 -11.15 -3.58
C GLU A 78 24.08 -10.73 -2.63
N LYS A 79 23.51 -11.65 -1.83
CA LYS A 79 22.41 -11.34 -0.91
C LYS A 79 22.83 -10.25 0.08
N ARG A 80 21.95 -9.27 0.27
CA ARG A 80 22.15 -8.25 1.30
C ARG A 80 21.99 -8.85 2.69
N GLU A 81 22.86 -8.41 3.60
CA GLU A 81 22.69 -8.62 5.03
C GLU A 81 21.51 -7.81 5.56
N LEU A 82 20.51 -8.52 6.07
CA LEU A 82 19.25 -7.99 6.58
C LEU A 82 18.93 -8.64 7.93
N PRO A 83 18.50 -7.89 8.96
CA PRO A 83 18.30 -8.44 10.31
C PRO A 83 17.36 -9.64 10.36
N TRP A 84 16.27 -9.59 9.57
CA TRP A 84 15.31 -10.69 9.49
C TRP A 84 15.83 -11.93 8.77
N ARG A 85 16.82 -11.79 7.87
CA ARG A 85 17.49 -12.94 7.25
C ARG A 85 18.41 -13.62 8.24
N THR A 86 19.23 -12.83 8.94
CA THR A 86 20.13 -13.35 9.98
C THR A 86 19.32 -14.10 11.04
N LEU A 87 18.25 -13.49 11.56
CA LEU A 87 17.40 -14.13 12.56
C LEU A 87 16.73 -15.40 12.01
N ALA A 88 16.21 -15.39 10.78
CA ALA A 88 15.62 -16.57 10.18
C ALA A 88 16.60 -17.75 10.08
N LEU A 89 17.90 -17.48 9.89
CA LEU A 89 18.93 -18.52 9.81
C LEU A 89 19.43 -18.97 11.18
N THR A 90 19.58 -18.05 12.14
CA THR A 90 20.23 -18.36 13.43
C THR A 90 19.26 -18.80 14.52
N GLU A 91 17.97 -18.48 14.40
CA GLU A 91 16.97 -18.81 15.42
C GLU A 91 16.52 -20.28 15.32
N SER A 92 16.60 -20.97 16.45
CA SER A 92 16.25 -22.39 16.59
C SER A 92 14.80 -22.59 17.03
N ASP A 93 14.23 -21.66 17.81
CA ASP A 93 12.81 -21.72 18.13
C ASP A 93 11.99 -21.27 16.93
N ILE A 94 11.45 -22.27 16.26
CA ILE A 94 10.52 -22.16 15.15
C ILE A 94 9.36 -21.17 15.38
N ASN A 95 8.82 -20.99 16.59
CA ASN A 95 7.78 -20.00 16.83
C ASN A 95 8.34 -18.57 16.78
N ILE A 96 9.51 -18.35 17.39
CA ILE A 96 10.22 -17.05 17.34
C ILE A 96 10.63 -16.75 15.90
N ARG A 97 11.20 -17.75 15.21
CA ARG A 97 11.59 -17.65 13.80
C ARG A 97 10.40 -17.30 12.89
N THR A 98 9.28 -18.04 12.99
CA THR A 98 8.08 -17.76 12.20
C THR A 98 7.48 -16.40 12.51
N TYR A 99 7.44 -16.01 13.79
CA TYR A 99 6.99 -14.68 14.21
C TYR A 99 7.87 -13.57 13.61
N ALA A 100 9.18 -13.70 13.73
CA ALA A 100 10.14 -12.72 13.26
C ALA A 100 10.12 -12.54 11.74
N VAL A 101 9.99 -13.63 10.97
CA VAL A 101 9.81 -13.56 9.50
C VAL A 101 8.45 -12.95 9.15
N TRP A 102 7.38 -13.31 9.88
CA TRP A 102 6.07 -12.72 9.65
C TRP A 102 6.06 -11.21 9.88
N VAL A 103 6.70 -10.72 10.95
CA VAL A 103 6.87 -9.28 11.22
C VAL A 103 7.56 -8.57 10.06
N SER A 104 8.69 -9.10 9.56
CA SER A 104 9.41 -8.46 8.44
C SER A 104 8.57 -8.42 7.17
N GLU A 105 7.87 -9.52 6.85
CA GLU A 105 7.02 -9.59 5.66
C GLU A 105 5.86 -8.59 5.72
N ILE A 106 5.23 -8.40 6.88
CA ILE A 106 4.18 -7.39 7.04
C ILE A 106 4.76 -5.97 6.92
N MET A 107 5.93 -5.70 7.50
CA MET A 107 6.58 -4.38 7.39
C MET A 107 7.01 -4.04 5.96
N LEU A 108 7.53 -5.01 5.21
CA LEU A 108 8.02 -4.83 3.83
C LEU A 108 6.92 -4.60 2.79
N GLN A 109 5.65 -4.88 3.12
CA GLN A 109 4.53 -4.58 2.23
C GLN A 109 4.50 -3.07 1.87
N GLN A 110 4.78 -2.75 0.60
CA GLN A 110 4.80 -1.36 0.10
C GLN A 110 5.73 -0.41 0.88
N THR A 111 6.76 -0.95 1.55
CA THR A 111 7.73 -0.15 2.32
C THR A 111 9.14 -0.54 1.90
N GLN A 112 10.04 0.44 1.77
CA GLN A 112 11.41 0.19 1.31
C GLN A 112 12.23 -0.52 2.40
N VAL A 113 13.09 -1.46 1.97
CA VAL A 113 13.97 -2.26 2.86
C VAL A 113 14.77 -1.37 3.80
N ALA A 114 15.38 -0.28 3.30
CA ALA A 114 16.20 0.63 4.09
C ALA A 114 15.41 1.27 5.26
N THR A 115 14.13 1.58 5.05
CA THR A 115 13.26 2.10 6.10
C THR A 115 12.91 1.02 7.12
N VAL A 116 12.63 -0.21 6.67
CA VAL A 116 12.16 -1.29 7.55
C VAL A 116 13.22 -1.74 8.56
N LYS A 117 14.52 -1.71 8.23
CA LYS A 117 15.62 -2.15 9.11
C LYS A 117 15.52 -1.60 10.53
N GLU A 118 15.39 -0.29 10.68
CA GLU A 118 15.32 0.40 11.98
C GLU A 118 14.04 0.06 12.76
N TYR A 119 12.91 -0.08 12.05
CA TYR A 119 11.64 -0.43 12.70
C TYR A 119 11.63 -1.87 13.17
N TYR A 120 12.14 -2.79 12.36
CA TYR A 120 12.24 -4.20 12.69
C TYR A 120 13.09 -4.45 13.94
N ASN A 121 14.27 -3.84 14.00
CA ASN A 121 15.17 -3.98 15.14
C ASN A 121 14.54 -3.45 16.43
N ARG A 122 13.94 -2.25 16.40
CA ARG A 122 13.23 -1.70 17.57
C ARG A 122 12.01 -2.53 17.96
N TRP A 123 11.29 -3.06 16.97
CA TRP A 123 10.11 -3.89 17.19
C TRP A 123 10.47 -5.19 17.91
N LEU A 124 11.42 -5.97 17.39
CA LEU A 124 11.82 -7.23 18.02
C LEU A 124 12.58 -7.03 19.33
N LYS A 125 13.24 -5.88 19.53
CA LYS A 125 13.79 -5.53 20.83
C LYS A 125 12.69 -5.34 21.89
N LYS A 126 11.55 -4.75 21.52
CA LYS A 126 10.42 -4.52 22.44
C LYS A 126 9.55 -5.77 22.61
N TRP A 127 9.28 -6.48 21.51
CA TRP A 127 8.44 -7.67 21.46
C TRP A 127 9.20 -8.80 20.74
N PRO A 128 10.08 -9.52 21.44
CA PRO A 128 10.87 -10.60 20.83
C PRO A 128 10.02 -11.82 20.45
N THR A 129 8.90 -12.04 21.14
CA THR A 129 8.00 -13.17 20.88
C THR A 129 6.59 -12.73 20.47
N VAL A 130 5.80 -13.66 19.92
CA VAL A 130 4.38 -13.42 19.60
C VAL A 130 3.56 -13.13 20.86
N GLN A 131 3.94 -13.71 22.00
CA GLN A 131 3.31 -13.49 23.30
C GLN A 131 3.51 -12.04 23.77
N ASP A 132 4.73 -11.51 23.64
CA ASP A 132 5.04 -10.13 24.02
C ASP A 132 4.22 -9.14 23.20
N LEU A 133 4.10 -9.39 21.89
CA LEU A 133 3.27 -8.56 21.03
C LEU A 133 1.78 -8.68 21.37
N ALA A 134 1.29 -9.89 21.67
CA ALA A 134 -0.11 -10.13 22.01
C ALA A 134 -0.54 -9.43 23.31
N ALA A 135 0.39 -9.26 24.26
CA ALA A 135 0.17 -8.56 25.53
C ALA A 135 0.22 -7.03 25.40
N ALA A 136 0.70 -6.51 24.26
CA ALA A 136 0.83 -5.07 24.03
C ALA A 136 -0.53 -4.37 23.91
N THR A 137 -0.57 -3.09 24.24
CA THR A 137 -1.72 -2.25 23.90
C THR A 137 -1.68 -1.84 22.42
N ILE A 138 -2.86 -1.56 21.84
CA ILE A 138 -2.92 -1.08 20.45
C ILE A 138 -2.26 0.29 20.30
N GLU A 139 -2.28 1.12 21.34
CA GLU A 139 -1.60 2.40 21.43
C GLU A 139 -0.09 2.23 21.26
N GLU A 140 0.54 1.32 22.01
CA GLU A 140 1.96 1.02 21.88
C GLU A 140 2.33 0.49 20.50
N VAL A 141 1.49 -0.39 19.93
CA VAL A 141 1.67 -0.90 18.56
C VAL A 141 1.64 0.25 17.55
N ASN A 142 0.65 1.15 17.66
CA ASN A 142 0.54 2.31 16.78
C ASN A 142 1.72 3.28 16.93
N GLN A 143 2.25 3.45 18.15
CA GLN A 143 3.45 4.25 18.40
C GLN A 143 4.69 3.62 17.74
N MET A 144 4.89 2.31 17.90
CA MET A 144 6.02 1.60 17.27
C MET A 144 5.92 1.56 15.74
N TRP A 145 4.71 1.55 15.20
CA TRP A 145 4.43 1.60 13.75
C TRP A 145 4.46 3.03 13.17
N SER A 146 4.56 4.06 14.03
CA SER A 146 4.45 5.47 13.64
C SER A 146 5.51 5.84 12.59
N GLY A 147 5.05 6.18 11.38
CA GLY A 147 5.91 6.53 10.25
C GLY A 147 6.08 5.46 9.17
N LEU A 148 5.73 4.19 9.41
CA LEU A 148 5.76 3.14 8.38
C LEU A 148 4.61 3.24 7.36
N GLY A 149 3.53 3.94 7.72
CA GLY A 149 2.32 4.03 6.90
C GLY A 149 1.51 2.71 6.89
N TYR A 150 0.30 2.76 6.31
CA TYR A 150 -0.63 1.63 6.27
C TYR A 150 -0.81 0.94 7.63
N TYR A 151 -1.21 1.71 8.65
CA TYR A 151 -1.34 1.28 10.05
C TYR A 151 -2.25 0.08 10.29
N SER A 152 -3.17 -0.21 9.36
CA SER A 152 -3.98 -1.43 9.39
C SER A 152 -3.13 -2.70 9.39
N ARG A 153 -1.91 -2.66 8.84
CA ARG A 153 -0.95 -3.77 8.87
C ARG A 153 -0.49 -4.08 10.29
N GLY A 154 0.00 -3.07 11.03
CA GLY A 154 0.43 -3.24 12.42
C GLY A 154 -0.71 -3.71 13.33
N ARG A 155 -1.92 -3.18 13.12
CA ARG A 155 -3.10 -3.66 13.86
C ARG A 155 -3.45 -5.12 13.57
N ARG A 156 -3.52 -5.51 12.29
CA ARG A 156 -3.83 -6.91 11.92
C ARG A 156 -2.76 -7.88 12.41
N LEU A 157 -1.50 -7.46 12.39
CA LEU A 157 -0.39 -8.22 12.99
C LEU A 157 -0.60 -8.43 14.50
N HIS A 158 -1.00 -7.37 15.22
CA HIS A 158 -1.34 -7.47 16.64
C HIS A 158 -2.57 -8.36 16.91
N GLU A 159 -3.66 -8.16 16.18
CA GLU A 159 -4.86 -9.02 16.25
C GLU A 159 -4.52 -10.50 15.99
N GLY A 160 -3.62 -10.75 15.03
CA GLY A 160 -3.14 -12.09 14.72
C GLY A 160 -2.25 -12.68 15.83
N ALA A 161 -1.40 -11.87 16.46
CA ALA A 161 -0.60 -12.31 17.60
C ALA A 161 -1.50 -12.68 18.80
N GLN A 162 -2.51 -11.86 19.08
CA GLN A 162 -3.52 -12.16 20.11
C GLN A 162 -4.23 -13.49 19.82
N LYS A 163 -4.65 -13.71 18.57
CA LYS A 163 -5.26 -14.97 18.14
C LYS A 163 -4.33 -16.18 18.31
N VAL A 164 -3.04 -16.04 17.99
CA VAL A 164 -2.06 -17.12 18.19
C VAL A 164 -1.98 -17.50 19.67
N VAL A 165 -1.99 -16.53 20.58
CA VAL A 165 -1.93 -16.80 22.01
C VAL A 165 -3.24 -17.40 22.54
N SER A 166 -4.39 -16.80 22.22
CA SER A 166 -5.68 -17.20 22.77
C SER A 166 -6.25 -18.49 22.18
N GLU A 167 -6.14 -18.68 20.87
CA GLU A 167 -6.76 -19.81 20.15
C GLU A 167 -5.75 -20.91 19.80
N LEU A 168 -4.49 -20.55 19.52
CA LEU A 168 -3.44 -21.50 19.11
C LEU A 168 -2.45 -21.82 20.24
N LYS A 169 -2.75 -21.41 21.47
CA LYS A 169 -1.94 -21.68 22.69
C LYS A 169 -0.49 -21.22 22.56
N GLY A 170 -0.28 -20.08 21.90
CA GLY A 170 1.05 -19.49 21.66
C GLY A 170 1.88 -20.22 20.60
N ARG A 171 1.31 -21.19 19.87
CA ARG A 171 2.02 -21.94 18.82
C ARG A 171 1.75 -21.30 17.46
N MET A 172 2.81 -20.89 16.77
CA MET A 172 2.70 -20.39 15.40
C MET A 172 2.23 -21.50 14.45
N PRO A 173 1.35 -21.20 13.48
CA PRO A 173 0.94 -22.15 12.44
C PRO A 173 2.14 -22.76 11.71
N ARG A 174 2.08 -24.07 11.42
CA ARG A 174 3.19 -24.85 10.85
C ARG A 174 3.04 -25.19 9.39
N THR A 175 1.99 -24.69 8.74
CA THR A 175 1.79 -24.85 7.30
C THR A 175 1.40 -23.54 6.64
N VAL A 176 1.74 -23.41 5.35
CA VAL A 176 1.31 -22.28 4.51
C VAL A 176 -0.21 -22.16 4.50
N GLU A 177 -0.91 -23.30 4.47
CA GLU A 177 -2.37 -23.34 4.51
C GLU A 177 -2.93 -22.79 5.83
N ASP A 178 -2.36 -23.18 6.95
CA ASP A 178 -2.77 -22.68 8.27
C ASP A 178 -2.40 -21.21 8.46
N LEU A 179 -1.22 -20.77 7.99
CA LEU A 179 -0.83 -19.36 8.00
C LEU A 179 -1.86 -18.51 7.23
N LEU A 180 -2.30 -18.99 6.06
CA LEU A 180 -3.30 -18.32 5.22
C LEU A 180 -4.70 -18.32 5.83
N LYS A 181 -5.14 -19.43 6.42
CA LYS A 181 -6.50 -19.59 6.95
C LYS A 181 -6.68 -18.96 8.33
N LEU A 182 -5.67 -19.08 9.20
CA LEU A 182 -5.82 -18.78 10.62
C LEU A 182 -5.40 -17.34 10.96
N LEU A 183 -4.43 -16.73 10.26
CA LEU A 183 -3.89 -15.43 10.66
C LEU A 183 -4.55 -14.26 9.91
N PRO A 184 -5.11 -13.26 10.61
CA PRO A 184 -5.72 -12.10 9.97
C PRO A 184 -4.68 -11.26 9.23
N GLY A 185 -5.02 -10.83 8.02
CA GLY A 185 -4.14 -9.99 7.20
C GLY A 185 -2.99 -10.74 6.51
N VAL A 186 -2.89 -12.06 6.69
CA VAL A 186 -1.96 -12.91 5.94
C VAL A 186 -2.63 -13.34 4.63
N GLY A 187 -2.08 -12.88 3.51
CA GLY A 187 -2.49 -13.31 2.17
C GLY A 187 -1.57 -14.39 1.59
N ARG A 188 -1.90 -14.89 0.39
CA ARG A 188 -1.16 -15.96 -0.31
C ARG A 188 0.35 -15.71 -0.36
N TYR A 189 0.77 -14.49 -0.68
CA TYR A 189 2.18 -14.07 -0.66
C TYR A 189 2.83 -14.26 0.72
N THR A 190 2.26 -13.63 1.76
CA THR A 190 2.85 -13.66 3.10
C THR A 190 2.87 -15.07 3.67
N ALA A 191 1.83 -15.87 3.45
CA ALA A 191 1.80 -17.27 3.86
C ALA A 191 2.92 -18.08 3.18
N ALA A 192 3.11 -17.91 1.86
CA ALA A 192 4.16 -18.61 1.12
C ALA A 192 5.58 -18.14 1.50
N ALA A 193 5.78 -16.83 1.67
CA ALA A 193 7.07 -16.27 2.09
C ALA A 193 7.45 -16.77 3.50
N VAL A 194 6.55 -16.64 4.47
CA VAL A 194 6.79 -17.14 5.84
C VAL A 194 6.96 -18.66 5.85
N GLY A 195 6.11 -19.40 5.13
CA GLY A 195 6.17 -20.85 5.08
C GLY A 195 7.45 -21.40 4.44
N SER A 196 7.94 -20.78 3.37
CA SER A 196 9.19 -21.20 2.74
C SER A 196 10.43 -20.79 3.53
N ILE A 197 10.45 -19.57 4.10
CA ILE A 197 11.62 -19.04 4.81
C ILE A 197 11.76 -19.63 6.22
N ALA A 198 10.67 -19.66 7.01
CA ALA A 198 10.73 -20.06 8.41
C ALA A 198 10.44 -21.55 8.63
N LEU A 199 9.62 -22.15 7.77
CA LEU A 199 9.12 -23.53 7.92
C LEU A 199 9.66 -24.48 6.84
N GLU A 200 10.53 -23.99 5.95
CA GLU A 200 11.17 -24.76 4.87
C GLU A 200 10.17 -25.47 3.94
N GLN A 201 8.94 -24.97 3.84
CA GLN A 201 7.93 -25.56 2.97
C GLN A 201 8.20 -25.24 1.51
N VAL A 202 8.15 -26.27 0.66
CA VAL A 202 8.34 -26.15 -0.79
C VAL A 202 7.11 -25.47 -1.42
N THR A 203 7.13 -24.15 -1.44
CA THR A 203 6.07 -23.32 -2.00
C THR A 203 6.67 -22.09 -2.67
N GLY A 204 6.21 -21.73 -3.86
CA GLY A 204 6.64 -20.50 -4.53
C GLY A 204 5.99 -19.27 -3.90
N ALA A 205 6.71 -18.15 -3.78
CA ALA A 205 6.17 -16.88 -3.29
C ALA A 205 6.24 -15.79 -4.38
N VAL A 206 5.11 -15.11 -4.61
CA VAL A 206 4.98 -14.12 -5.70
C VAL A 206 4.66 -12.72 -5.15
N ASP A 207 5.63 -11.81 -5.20
CA ASP A 207 5.46 -10.38 -4.93
C ASP A 207 5.59 -9.53 -6.22
N GLY A 208 5.57 -8.20 -6.08
CA GLY A 208 5.75 -7.30 -7.23
C GLY A 208 7.13 -7.41 -7.92
N ASN A 209 8.16 -7.89 -7.23
CA ASN A 209 9.47 -8.18 -7.81
C ASN A 209 9.44 -9.47 -8.62
N VAL A 210 8.91 -10.55 -8.05
CA VAL A 210 8.78 -11.86 -8.69
C VAL A 210 7.83 -11.79 -9.89
N ILE A 211 6.70 -11.08 -9.81
CA ILE A 211 5.81 -10.82 -10.97
C ILE A 211 6.63 -10.26 -12.14
N ARG A 212 7.45 -9.23 -11.88
CA ARG A 212 8.24 -8.59 -12.93
C ARG A 212 9.31 -9.53 -13.50
N VAL A 213 10.01 -10.27 -12.64
CA VAL A 213 11.02 -11.25 -13.08
C VAL A 213 10.38 -12.32 -13.95
N LEU A 214 9.30 -12.96 -13.49
CA LEU A 214 8.61 -14.03 -14.21
C LEU A 214 8.00 -13.54 -15.53
N CYS A 215 7.35 -12.37 -15.53
CA CYS A 215 6.83 -11.78 -16.77
C CYS A 215 7.94 -11.55 -17.81
N ARG A 216 9.15 -11.17 -17.40
CA ARG A 216 10.29 -11.00 -18.31
C ARG A 216 10.93 -12.34 -18.70
N LEU A 217 11.06 -13.28 -17.76
CA LEU A 217 11.63 -14.60 -18.04
C LEU A 217 10.80 -15.36 -19.07
N ARG A 218 9.48 -15.23 -19.03
CA ARG A 218 8.54 -15.98 -19.89
C ARG A 218 7.73 -15.09 -20.84
N ALA A 219 8.13 -13.83 -21.01
CA ALA A 219 7.50 -12.86 -21.91
C ALA A 219 5.96 -12.80 -21.77
N ILE A 220 5.47 -12.79 -20.53
CA ILE A 220 4.04 -12.66 -20.22
C ILE A 220 3.68 -11.18 -20.28
N GLY A 221 2.86 -10.82 -21.27
CA GLY A 221 2.53 -9.45 -21.63
C GLY A 221 1.10 -9.00 -21.34
N ALA A 222 0.22 -9.91 -20.96
CA ALA A 222 -1.12 -9.57 -20.49
C ALA A 222 -1.08 -8.82 -19.14
N ASP A 223 -2.22 -8.25 -18.74
CA ASP A 223 -2.35 -7.53 -17.46
C ASP A 223 -1.95 -8.44 -16.28
N SER A 224 -0.87 -8.06 -15.61
CA SER A 224 -0.33 -8.76 -14.43
C SER A 224 -1.30 -8.86 -13.24
N THR A 225 -2.41 -8.11 -13.25
CA THR A 225 -3.46 -8.15 -12.23
C THR A 225 -4.66 -9.02 -12.63
N SER A 226 -4.69 -9.54 -13.86
CA SER A 226 -5.74 -10.45 -14.29
C SER A 226 -5.65 -11.80 -13.56
N PRO A 227 -6.79 -12.49 -13.30
CA PRO A 227 -6.77 -13.79 -12.65
C PRO A 227 -5.94 -14.84 -13.41
N ALA A 228 -6.04 -14.88 -14.74
CA ALA A 228 -5.30 -15.83 -15.57
C ALA A 228 -3.78 -15.64 -15.46
N VAL A 229 -3.29 -14.40 -15.54
CA VAL A 229 -1.86 -14.12 -15.38
C VAL A 229 -1.41 -14.37 -13.94
N THR A 230 -2.22 -14.00 -12.95
CA THR A 230 -1.91 -14.23 -11.53
C THR A 230 -1.68 -15.73 -11.29
N GLU A 231 -2.60 -16.60 -11.69
CA GLU A 231 -2.43 -18.04 -11.51
C GLU A 231 -1.27 -18.61 -12.33
N ALA A 232 -1.04 -18.14 -13.56
CA ALA A 232 0.13 -18.55 -14.34
C ALA A 232 1.46 -18.21 -13.64
N LEU A 233 1.56 -17.03 -13.02
CA LEU A 233 2.75 -16.62 -12.27
C LEU A 233 2.94 -17.44 -10.99
N TRP A 234 1.87 -17.78 -10.29
CA TRP A 234 1.93 -18.68 -9.13
C TRP A 234 2.33 -20.10 -9.51
N ASN A 235 1.82 -20.61 -10.63
CA ASN A 235 2.20 -21.93 -11.15
C ASN A 235 3.68 -21.96 -11.56
N LEU A 236 4.16 -20.91 -12.25
CA LEU A 236 5.58 -20.76 -12.57
C LEU A 236 6.45 -20.70 -11.33
N SER A 237 6.05 -19.91 -10.32
CA SER A 237 6.79 -19.83 -9.07
C SER A 237 6.85 -21.17 -8.35
N SER A 238 5.75 -21.93 -8.36
CA SER A 238 5.68 -23.27 -7.74
C SER A 238 6.46 -24.33 -8.52
N LEU A 239 6.55 -24.20 -9.86
CA LEU A 239 7.39 -25.05 -10.69
C LEU A 239 8.88 -24.78 -10.43
N LEU A 240 9.25 -23.51 -10.26
CA LEU A 240 10.64 -23.10 -10.15
C LEU A 240 11.21 -23.23 -8.75
N VAL A 241 10.39 -23.19 -7.69
CA VAL A 241 10.88 -23.23 -6.32
C VAL A 241 11.80 -24.43 -6.09
N ASP A 242 12.95 -24.18 -5.48
CA ASP A 242 13.92 -25.22 -5.19
C ASP A 242 13.38 -26.14 -4.07
N PRO A 243 13.43 -27.48 -4.25
CA PRO A 243 12.89 -28.42 -3.25
C PRO A 243 13.77 -28.53 -2.00
N GLU A 244 15.05 -28.20 -2.08
CA GLU A 244 16.00 -28.29 -0.95
C GLU A 244 16.12 -26.96 -0.20
N ARG A 245 16.06 -25.84 -0.93
CA ARG A 245 16.23 -24.48 -0.39
C ARG A 245 15.08 -23.55 -0.79
N PRO A 246 13.81 -23.87 -0.46
CA PRO A 246 12.65 -23.10 -0.94
C PRO A 246 12.65 -21.66 -0.43
N GLY A 247 13.04 -21.44 0.82
CA GLY A 247 13.15 -20.10 1.43
C GLY A 247 14.20 -19.23 0.74
N ASP A 248 15.40 -19.76 0.52
CA ASP A 248 16.47 -19.04 -0.18
C ASP A 248 16.10 -18.78 -1.64
N PHE A 249 15.49 -19.74 -2.33
CA PHE A 249 15.06 -19.56 -3.71
C PHE A 249 14.04 -18.42 -3.85
N ASN A 250 13.03 -18.38 -2.99
CA ASN A 250 12.03 -17.31 -2.99
C ASN A 250 12.68 -15.95 -2.72
N GLN A 251 13.57 -15.89 -1.71
CA GLN A 251 14.30 -14.66 -1.42
C GLN A 251 15.24 -14.25 -2.57
N ALA A 252 15.86 -15.20 -3.28
CA ALA A 252 16.69 -14.94 -4.43
C ALA A 252 15.90 -14.35 -5.60
N MET A 253 14.70 -14.87 -5.88
CA MET A 253 13.80 -14.29 -6.88
C MET A 253 13.39 -12.85 -6.54
N MET A 254 13.09 -12.57 -5.27
CA MET A 254 12.78 -11.23 -4.79
C MET A 254 13.99 -10.29 -4.89
N GLU A 255 15.18 -10.76 -4.48
CA GLU A 255 16.44 -10.03 -4.52
C GLU A 255 16.85 -9.70 -5.96
N LEU A 256 16.70 -10.67 -6.87
CA LEU A 256 16.96 -10.48 -8.30
C LEU A 256 16.08 -9.37 -8.86
N GLY A 257 14.79 -9.38 -8.55
CA GLY A 257 13.89 -8.31 -8.94
C GLY A 257 14.28 -6.96 -8.33
N ALA A 258 14.68 -6.95 -7.06
CA ALA A 258 15.03 -5.73 -6.35
C ALA A 258 16.32 -5.06 -6.85
N LEU A 259 17.35 -5.84 -7.19
CA LEU A 259 18.70 -5.34 -7.47
C LEU A 259 19.09 -5.35 -8.96
N VAL A 260 18.63 -6.33 -9.72
CA VAL A 260 19.10 -6.56 -11.10
C VAL A 260 17.98 -6.32 -12.11
N CYS A 261 16.89 -7.07 -11.98
CA CYS A 261 15.73 -7.00 -12.86
C CYS A 261 14.78 -5.89 -12.39
N THR A 262 15.28 -4.65 -12.31
CA THR A 262 14.58 -3.48 -11.76
C THR A 262 13.45 -2.97 -12.67
N PRO A 263 12.51 -2.15 -12.17
CA PRO A 263 11.44 -1.58 -12.99
C PRO A 263 11.95 -0.73 -14.16
N LYS A 264 12.96 0.11 -13.90
CA LYS A 264 13.62 0.97 -14.89
C LYS A 264 15.10 0.64 -14.97
N GLY A 265 15.65 0.54 -16.19
CA GLY A 265 17.07 0.27 -16.42
C GLY A 265 17.56 -1.05 -15.80
N PRO A 266 16.96 -2.21 -16.13
CA PRO A 266 17.40 -3.48 -15.59
C PRO A 266 18.81 -3.84 -16.07
N LEU A 267 19.62 -4.42 -15.18
CA LEU A 267 21.01 -4.79 -15.42
C LEU A 267 21.12 -6.16 -16.10
N CYS A 268 20.49 -6.32 -17.27
CA CYS A 268 20.37 -7.61 -17.95
C CYS A 268 21.71 -8.31 -18.17
N ILE A 269 22.78 -7.56 -18.47
CA ILE A 269 24.14 -8.08 -18.69
C ILE A 269 24.69 -8.78 -17.44
N LYS A 270 24.32 -8.31 -16.25
CA LYS A 270 24.74 -8.88 -14.96
C LYS A 270 23.73 -9.89 -14.39
N CYS A 271 22.69 -10.24 -15.14
CA CYS A 271 21.63 -11.12 -14.65
C CYS A 271 22.10 -12.58 -14.65
N PRO A 272 22.06 -13.28 -13.50
CA PRO A 272 22.55 -14.66 -13.41
C PRO A 272 21.74 -15.65 -14.24
N VAL A 273 20.46 -15.32 -14.49
CA VAL A 273 19.51 -16.16 -15.24
C VAL A 273 19.18 -15.55 -16.62
N GLN A 274 20.10 -14.75 -17.17
CA GLN A 274 19.92 -14.07 -18.46
C GLN A 274 19.61 -15.07 -19.60
N SER A 275 20.32 -16.19 -19.65
CA SER A 275 20.17 -17.25 -20.67
C SER A 275 18.73 -17.78 -20.76
N HIS A 276 18.01 -17.80 -19.64
CA HIS A 276 16.63 -18.27 -19.55
C HIS A 276 15.59 -17.18 -19.84
N CYS A 277 16.00 -15.95 -20.12
CA CYS A 277 15.11 -14.79 -20.23
C CYS A 277 14.59 -14.58 -21.66
N ARG A 278 13.33 -14.96 -21.90
CA ARG A 278 12.69 -14.81 -23.21
C ARG A 278 12.57 -13.35 -23.64
N SER A 279 12.26 -12.42 -22.73
CA SER A 279 12.22 -10.99 -23.09
C SER A 279 13.58 -10.47 -23.52
N TYR A 280 14.67 -10.88 -22.88
CA TYR A 280 16.03 -10.48 -23.27
C TYR A 280 16.39 -11.05 -24.65
N ARG A 281 16.11 -12.34 -24.89
CA ARG A 281 16.30 -12.97 -26.19
C ARG A 281 15.54 -12.24 -27.31
N LYS A 282 14.28 -11.85 -27.06
CA LYS A 282 13.46 -11.09 -28.02
C LYS A 282 14.07 -9.73 -28.36
N VAL A 283 14.64 -9.02 -27.38
CA VAL A 283 15.37 -7.75 -27.61
C VAL A 283 16.57 -7.99 -28.52
N HIS A 284 17.39 -9.00 -28.22
CA HIS A 284 18.60 -9.32 -28.97
C HIS A 284 18.28 -9.69 -30.43
N VAL A 285 17.31 -10.58 -30.65
CA VAL A 285 16.87 -10.98 -31.99
C VAL A 285 16.37 -9.78 -32.79
N LYS A 286 15.62 -8.85 -32.18
CA LYS A 286 15.17 -7.64 -32.87
C LYS A 286 16.32 -6.68 -33.19
N GLN A 287 17.31 -6.56 -32.32
CA GLN A 287 18.52 -5.77 -32.59
C GLN A 287 19.33 -6.37 -33.75
N GLU A 288 19.52 -7.69 -33.76
CA GLU A 288 20.17 -8.42 -34.85
C GLU A 288 19.39 -8.24 -36.16
N GLN A 289 18.07 -8.41 -36.16
CA GLN A 289 17.23 -8.20 -37.34
C GLN A 289 17.30 -6.77 -37.87
N ASN A 290 17.33 -5.77 -36.99
CA ASN A 290 17.50 -4.38 -37.41
C ASN A 290 18.89 -4.13 -38.00
N SER A 291 19.93 -4.77 -37.47
CA SER A 291 21.28 -4.73 -38.04
C SER A 291 21.36 -5.45 -39.39
N VAL A 292 20.69 -6.59 -39.53
CA VAL A 292 20.69 -7.43 -40.74
C VAL A 292 19.87 -6.82 -41.86
N LYS A 293 18.78 -6.09 -41.56
CA LYS A 293 18.02 -5.28 -42.54
C LYS A 293 18.88 -4.17 -43.16
N LEU A 294 19.95 -3.74 -42.51
CA LEU A 294 20.93 -2.80 -43.09
C LEU A 294 21.93 -3.50 -44.03
N PHE A 295 22.00 -4.84 -44.03
CA PHE A 295 22.99 -5.64 -44.76
C PHE A 295 22.40 -6.74 -45.67
N ASP A 296 21.09 -6.69 -46.00
CA ASP A 296 20.40 -7.60 -46.94
C ASP A 296 20.69 -9.11 -46.75
N ARG A 297 20.66 -9.59 -45.49
CA ARG A 297 20.79 -11.04 -45.20
C ARG A 297 19.49 -11.62 -44.62
N LYS A 298 19.20 -12.89 -44.90
CA LYS A 298 18.01 -13.59 -44.39
C LYS A 298 18.11 -13.81 -42.87
N ALA A 299 17.09 -13.39 -42.13
CA ALA A 299 16.96 -13.62 -40.70
C ALA A 299 16.57 -15.07 -40.38
N SER A 300 17.01 -15.59 -39.22
CA SER A 300 16.63 -16.90 -38.72
C SER A 300 15.21 -16.91 -38.13
N ASN A 301 14.41 -17.94 -38.47
CA ASN A 301 13.08 -18.17 -37.93
C ASN A 301 13.16 -18.89 -36.57
N LEU A 302 12.81 -18.18 -35.50
CA LEU A 302 12.60 -18.74 -34.17
C LEU A 302 11.12 -18.57 -33.78
N PRO A 303 10.58 -19.43 -32.90
CA PRO A 303 9.24 -19.25 -32.37
C PRO A 303 9.15 -17.91 -31.63
N ASP A 304 8.30 -17.00 -32.10
CA ASP A 304 8.05 -15.71 -31.46
C ASP A 304 6.71 -15.71 -30.73
N ILE A 305 6.53 -14.75 -29.82
CA ILE A 305 5.24 -14.44 -29.20
C ILE A 305 4.13 -14.21 -30.26
N GLU A 306 4.53 -13.77 -31.46
CA GLU A 306 3.63 -13.57 -32.60
C GLU A 306 3.01 -14.88 -33.09
N ASP A 307 3.71 -16.02 -32.94
CA ASP A 307 3.15 -17.35 -33.24
C ASP A 307 2.05 -17.75 -32.24
N CYS A 308 2.13 -17.26 -31.00
CA CYS A 308 1.08 -17.42 -29.99
C CYS A 308 -0.10 -16.46 -30.21
N ILE A 309 0.15 -15.25 -30.71
CA ILE A 309 -0.87 -14.25 -31.05
C ILE A 309 -1.65 -14.68 -32.30
N ASN A 310 -0.98 -15.29 -33.28
CA ASN A 310 -1.62 -15.84 -34.49
C ASN A 310 -2.61 -16.98 -34.17
N SER A 311 -2.46 -17.62 -33.00
CA SER A 311 -3.42 -18.60 -32.47
C SER A 311 -4.65 -17.96 -31.82
N GLY A 312 -4.70 -16.62 -31.69
CA GLY A 312 -5.87 -15.81 -31.31
C GLY A 312 -6.39 -15.92 -29.88
N ALA A 313 -5.91 -16.87 -29.08
CA ALA A 313 -6.57 -17.27 -27.83
C ALA A 313 -5.67 -17.25 -26.57
N CYS A 314 -4.45 -16.73 -26.63
CA CYS A 314 -3.54 -16.80 -25.48
C CYS A 314 -3.83 -15.71 -24.43
N PRO A 315 -4.27 -16.06 -23.20
CA PRO A 315 -4.60 -15.08 -22.16
C PRO A 315 -3.36 -14.43 -21.51
N LEU A 316 -2.14 -14.85 -21.90
CA LEU A 316 -0.87 -14.39 -21.36
C LEU A 316 -0.10 -13.46 -22.30
N CYS A 317 -0.50 -13.42 -23.58
CA CYS A 317 0.13 -12.57 -24.59
C CYS A 317 -0.26 -11.09 -24.40
N PRO A 318 0.62 -10.15 -24.77
CA PRO A 318 0.30 -8.73 -24.72
C PRO A 318 -0.81 -8.39 -25.72
N SER A 319 -1.69 -7.47 -25.34
CA SER A 319 -2.68 -6.86 -26.24
C SER A 319 -2.09 -5.71 -27.06
N GLU A 320 -1.04 -5.07 -26.54
CA GLU A 320 -0.37 -3.92 -27.17
C GLU A 320 0.87 -4.36 -27.97
N PRO A 321 1.20 -3.65 -29.07
CA PRO A 321 2.39 -3.95 -29.84
C PRO A 321 3.67 -3.72 -29.04
N TRP A 322 4.73 -4.39 -29.48
CA TRP A 322 6.07 -4.24 -28.92
C TRP A 322 6.64 -2.83 -29.18
N ASN A 323 7.14 -2.15 -28.14
CA ASN A 323 7.87 -0.90 -28.30
C ASN A 323 9.39 -1.16 -28.23
N ASN A 324 10.13 -0.83 -29.29
CA ASN A 324 11.58 -1.05 -29.36
C ASN A 324 12.39 -0.25 -28.34
N GLU A 325 11.91 0.92 -27.91
CA GLU A 325 12.61 1.80 -26.95
C GLU A 325 12.62 1.24 -25.53
N LEU A 326 11.61 0.43 -25.18
CA LEU A 326 11.47 -0.11 -23.83
C LEU A 326 12.33 -1.36 -23.59
N GLY A 327 12.72 -2.08 -24.65
CA GLY A 327 13.44 -3.35 -24.53
C GLY A 327 12.71 -4.36 -23.64
N VAL A 328 13.37 -4.97 -22.65
CA VAL A 328 12.71 -5.89 -21.71
C VAL A 328 11.65 -5.21 -20.81
N GLN A 329 11.64 -3.87 -20.74
CA GLN A 329 10.68 -3.10 -19.96
C GLN A 329 9.29 -3.03 -20.60
N ASN A 330 9.12 -3.61 -21.80
CA ASN A 330 7.79 -3.97 -22.32
C ASN A 330 7.02 -4.90 -21.36
N PHE A 331 7.69 -5.55 -20.41
CA PHE A 331 7.09 -6.46 -19.42
C PHE A 331 7.45 -6.08 -17.97
N PRO A 332 6.51 -6.23 -17.01
CA PRO A 332 5.09 -6.53 -17.23
C PRO A 332 4.34 -5.30 -17.78
N ARG A 333 3.32 -5.53 -18.63
CA ARG A 333 2.37 -4.48 -18.98
C ARG A 333 1.47 -4.23 -17.78
N LYS A 334 1.44 -2.98 -17.31
CA LYS A 334 0.58 -2.58 -16.18
C LYS A 334 -0.58 -1.76 -16.71
N PRO A 335 -1.80 -1.98 -16.17
CA PRO A 335 -2.94 -1.16 -16.53
C PRO A 335 -2.69 0.29 -16.09
N ALA A 336 -3.29 1.23 -16.82
CA ALA A 336 -3.28 2.63 -16.45
C ALA A 336 -3.90 2.80 -15.04
N LYS A 337 -3.20 3.51 -14.15
CA LYS A 337 -3.71 3.78 -12.81
C LYS A 337 -4.85 4.80 -12.89
N LYS A 338 -5.96 4.53 -12.18
CA LYS A 338 -7.03 5.52 -11.98
C LYS A 338 -6.49 6.74 -11.25
N ALA A 339 -6.98 7.92 -11.60
CA ALA A 339 -6.63 9.16 -10.92
C ALA A 339 -7.04 9.10 -9.44
N PRO A 340 -6.17 9.51 -8.50
CA PRO A 340 -6.52 9.64 -7.09
C PRO A 340 -7.66 10.64 -6.88
N ARG A 341 -8.48 10.42 -5.86
CA ARG A 341 -9.53 11.39 -5.47
C ARG A 341 -8.87 12.63 -4.87
N VAL A 342 -9.45 13.80 -5.07
CA VAL A 342 -8.99 15.04 -4.45
C VAL A 342 -9.95 15.40 -3.31
N GLU A 343 -9.42 15.59 -2.11
CA GLU A 343 -10.21 15.84 -0.90
C GLU A 343 -9.63 17.06 -0.15
N ARG A 344 -10.51 17.95 0.35
CA ARG A 344 -10.13 19.09 1.21
C ARG A 344 -10.69 18.89 2.62
N THR A 345 -9.92 19.18 3.65
CA THR A 345 -10.34 19.02 5.05
C THR A 345 -9.95 20.22 5.87
N LEU A 346 -10.92 20.78 6.58
CA LEU A 346 -10.70 21.80 7.59
C LEU A 346 -10.07 21.13 8.82
N THR A 347 -9.05 21.74 9.39
CA THR A 347 -8.43 21.27 10.64
C THR A 347 -8.06 22.45 11.52
N CYS A 348 -8.21 22.30 12.84
CA CYS A 348 -7.90 23.36 13.79
C CYS A 348 -6.91 22.88 14.85
N VAL A 349 -5.78 23.59 14.96
CA VAL A 349 -4.81 23.42 16.05
C VAL A 349 -5.33 24.18 17.27
N VAL A 350 -5.95 23.45 18.20
CA VAL A 350 -6.46 24.03 19.45
C VAL A 350 -5.42 23.89 20.54
N THR A 351 -5.02 25.02 21.12
CA THR A 351 -4.03 25.10 22.19
C THR A 351 -4.62 25.70 23.45
N ARG A 352 -4.11 25.29 24.62
CA ARG A 352 -4.37 25.96 25.90
C ARG A 352 -3.08 26.19 26.65
N THR A 353 -2.98 27.31 27.36
CA THR A 353 -1.84 27.60 28.23
C THR A 353 -2.16 27.16 29.65
N ARG A 354 -1.32 26.30 30.22
CA ARG A 354 -1.38 25.96 31.65
C ARG A 354 -0.72 27.04 32.51
N GLU A 355 -0.99 27.01 33.81
CA GLU A 355 -0.42 27.95 34.79
C GLU A 355 1.12 27.88 34.84
N ASP A 356 1.70 26.73 34.51
CA ASP A 356 3.15 26.51 34.40
C ASP A 356 3.78 27.13 33.13
N GLY A 357 2.98 27.78 32.29
CA GLY A 357 3.41 28.39 31.03
C GLY A 357 3.56 27.41 29.87
N ASN A 358 3.31 26.11 30.07
CA ASN A 358 3.41 25.12 29.03
C ASN A 358 2.11 25.00 28.22
N GLY A 359 2.24 25.01 26.89
CA GLY A 359 1.11 24.84 25.98
C GLY A 359 0.74 23.37 25.78
N GLU A 360 -0.55 23.05 25.86
CA GLU A 360 -1.11 21.75 25.51
C GLU A 360 -1.96 21.83 24.25
N PHE A 361 -2.04 20.72 23.52
CA PHE A 361 -2.76 20.54 22.26
C PHE A 361 -3.94 19.59 22.45
N LEU A 362 -5.13 19.98 21.95
CA LEU A 362 -6.29 19.09 21.94
C LEU A 362 -6.20 18.11 20.76
N LEU A 363 -6.22 16.82 21.06
CA LEU A 363 -6.30 15.75 20.06
C LEU A 363 -7.52 14.86 20.26
N LEU A 364 -7.99 14.30 19.15
CA LEU A 364 -9.05 13.28 19.11
C LEU A 364 -8.52 11.98 18.51
N GLN A 365 -8.95 10.86 19.06
CA GLN A 365 -8.64 9.55 18.49
C GLN A 365 -9.60 9.24 17.35
N ARG A 366 -9.05 8.90 16.18
CA ARG A 366 -9.84 8.51 15.01
C ARG A 366 -10.57 7.18 15.26
N PRO A 367 -11.74 6.94 14.63
CA PRO A 367 -12.43 5.66 14.72
C PRO A 367 -11.52 4.47 14.40
N ASN A 368 -11.81 3.30 14.96
CA ASN A 368 -11.00 2.08 14.77
C ASN A 368 -11.12 1.48 13.34
N LYS A 369 -11.92 2.08 12.46
CA LYS A 369 -12.10 1.68 11.06
C LYS A 369 -11.94 2.89 10.13
N GLY A 370 -11.51 2.65 8.90
CA GLY A 370 -11.34 3.69 7.87
C GLY A 370 -9.92 4.28 7.82
N LEU A 371 -9.80 5.43 7.15
CA LEU A 371 -8.52 6.10 6.90
C LEU A 371 -7.87 6.54 8.22
N LEU A 372 -6.60 6.17 8.42
CA LEU A 372 -5.80 6.50 9.61
C LEU A 372 -6.46 6.06 10.93
N ALA A 373 -7.18 4.94 10.91
CA ALA A 373 -7.94 4.44 12.04
C ALA A 373 -7.09 4.33 13.33
N GLY A 374 -7.66 4.75 14.47
CA GLY A 374 -7.01 4.70 15.79
C GLY A 374 -5.88 5.70 16.03
N LEU A 375 -5.46 6.47 15.02
CA LEU A 375 -4.45 7.52 15.20
C LEU A 375 -5.05 8.77 15.83
N TRP A 376 -4.20 9.55 16.50
CA TRP A 376 -4.55 10.85 17.03
C TRP A 376 -4.54 11.92 15.94
N GLU A 377 -5.55 12.80 15.96
CA GLU A 377 -5.65 13.93 15.05
C GLU A 377 -6.12 15.21 15.72
N PHE A 378 -5.83 16.36 15.11
CA PHE A 378 -6.49 17.62 15.47
C PHE A 378 -7.97 17.58 15.07
N PRO A 379 -8.84 18.34 15.74
CA PRO A 379 -10.23 18.55 15.31
C PRO A 379 -10.29 18.83 13.79
N SER A 380 -10.98 17.95 13.05
CA SER A 380 -11.05 18.03 11.59
C SER A 380 -12.44 17.78 11.02
N LEU A 381 -12.72 18.31 9.83
CA LEU A 381 -13.98 18.16 9.10
C LEU A 381 -13.73 18.14 7.58
N LEU A 382 -14.26 17.13 6.88
CA LEU A 382 -14.18 17.03 5.43
C LEU A 382 -15.02 18.14 4.78
N LEU A 383 -14.42 18.89 3.86
CA LEU A 383 -15.09 19.95 3.11
C LEU A 383 -15.78 19.34 1.90
N GLN A 384 -17.11 19.42 1.83
CA GLN A 384 -17.90 18.89 0.70
C GLN A 384 -17.99 19.89 -0.46
N ASP A 385 -18.07 21.19 -0.16
CA ASP A 385 -18.21 22.27 -1.16
C ASP A 385 -17.22 23.42 -0.87
N GLU A 386 -16.89 24.19 -1.92
CA GLU A 386 -16.19 25.47 -1.78
C GLU A 386 -17.05 26.43 -0.95
N ASN A 387 -16.62 26.70 0.29
CA ASN A 387 -17.32 27.55 1.24
C ASN A 387 -16.48 28.79 1.55
N SER A 388 -17.12 29.93 1.82
CA SER A 388 -16.41 31.15 2.27
C SER A 388 -15.65 30.91 3.57
N GLU A 389 -14.61 31.71 3.82
CA GLU A 389 -13.78 31.60 5.03
C GLU A 389 -14.63 31.72 6.31
N GLU A 390 -15.61 32.62 6.35
CA GLU A 390 -16.52 32.76 7.50
C GLU A 390 -17.30 31.47 7.77
N ARG A 391 -17.82 30.84 6.71
CA ARG A 391 -18.57 29.58 6.85
C ARG A 391 -17.66 28.44 7.30
N GLN A 392 -16.40 28.41 6.86
CA GLN A 392 -15.41 27.44 7.34
C GLN A 392 -15.10 27.62 8.84
N LYS A 393 -14.88 28.86 9.28
CA LYS A 393 -14.68 29.20 10.70
C LYS A 393 -15.87 28.77 11.54
N LYS A 394 -17.09 29.07 11.09
CA LYS A 394 -18.33 28.65 11.76
C LYS A 394 -18.44 27.13 11.94
N LEU A 395 -18.14 26.37 10.88
CA LEU A 395 -18.18 24.89 10.93
C LEU A 395 -17.15 24.33 11.93
N LEU A 396 -15.92 24.84 11.91
CA LEU A 396 -14.88 24.44 12.88
C LEU A 396 -15.26 24.84 14.30
N CYS A 397 -15.75 26.07 14.48
CA CYS A 397 -16.19 26.59 15.77
C CYS A 397 -17.27 25.69 16.38
N ASN A 398 -18.34 25.40 15.64
CA ASN A 398 -19.42 24.52 16.10
C ASN A 398 -18.90 23.13 16.50
N LYS A 399 -17.97 22.57 15.73
CA LYS A 399 -17.39 21.27 16.02
C LYS A 399 -16.55 21.30 17.30
N ILE A 400 -15.69 22.29 17.47
CA ILE A 400 -14.83 22.42 18.65
C ILE A 400 -15.67 22.73 19.88
N SER A 401 -16.66 23.62 19.78
CA SER A 401 -17.64 23.92 20.83
C SER A 401 -18.36 22.66 21.31
N THR A 402 -18.74 21.77 20.39
CA THR A 402 -19.36 20.47 20.72
C THR A 402 -18.39 19.55 21.46
N ILE A 403 -17.13 19.47 21.02
CA ILE A 403 -16.10 18.65 21.65
C ILE A 403 -15.81 19.14 23.07
N LEU A 404 -15.62 20.45 23.22
CA LEU A 404 -15.23 21.11 24.46
C LEU A 404 -16.40 21.40 25.40
N ARG A 405 -17.64 21.24 24.93
CA ARG A 405 -18.88 21.61 25.63
C ARG A 405 -18.88 23.07 26.11
N THR A 406 -18.32 23.96 25.30
CA THR A 406 -18.22 25.40 25.59
C THR A 406 -18.66 26.22 24.37
N SER A 407 -19.10 27.46 24.60
CA SER A 407 -19.49 28.37 23.53
C SER A 407 -18.27 29.15 23.06
N LEU A 408 -17.80 28.87 21.84
CA LEU A 408 -16.70 29.60 21.22
C LEU A 408 -17.21 30.61 20.20
N SER A 409 -16.48 31.73 20.06
CA SER A 409 -16.69 32.71 19.01
C SER A 409 -15.79 32.41 17.81
N GLU A 410 -16.34 32.56 16.60
CA GLU A 410 -15.61 32.40 15.33
C GLU A 410 -14.42 33.35 15.21
N ASN A 411 -14.44 34.49 15.92
CA ASN A 411 -13.38 35.49 15.94
C ASN A 411 -12.08 35.00 16.59
N LEU A 412 -12.15 33.92 17.38
CA LEU A 412 -10.98 33.31 18.04
C LEU A 412 -10.23 32.35 17.10
N ILE A 413 -10.78 32.06 15.92
CA ILE A 413 -10.21 31.10 14.96
C ILE A 413 -9.40 31.85 13.91
N HIS A 414 -8.09 31.59 13.87
CA HIS A 414 -7.15 32.25 12.97
C HIS A 414 -6.68 31.30 11.87
N TYR A 415 -6.69 31.76 10.62
CA TYR A 415 -6.16 31.01 9.48
C TYR A 415 -4.63 30.93 9.53
N VAL A 416 -4.08 29.73 9.30
CA VAL A 416 -2.64 29.44 9.38
C VAL A 416 -2.04 29.14 7.99
N GLY A 417 -2.80 28.48 7.12
CA GLY A 417 -2.35 28.09 5.79
C GLY A 417 -2.91 26.74 5.33
N GLU A 418 -2.44 26.28 4.18
CA GLU A 418 -2.77 24.95 3.66
C GLU A 418 -1.58 23.98 3.74
N VAL A 419 -1.89 22.70 3.94
CA VAL A 419 -0.91 21.60 3.94
C VAL A 419 -1.40 20.49 3.01
N VAL A 420 -0.61 20.20 1.97
CA VAL A 420 -0.90 19.09 1.06
C VAL A 420 -0.24 17.80 1.53
N HIS A 421 -1.01 16.72 1.53
CA HIS A 421 -0.55 15.36 1.83
C HIS A 421 -1.12 14.36 0.83
N ILE A 422 -0.26 13.49 0.31
CA ILE A 422 -0.61 12.54 -0.75
C ILE A 422 -0.66 11.13 -0.15
N PHE A 423 -1.82 10.50 -0.25
CA PHE A 423 -2.03 9.07 -0.09
C PHE A 423 -2.07 8.41 -1.48
N SER A 424 -1.85 7.09 -1.53
CA SER A 424 -1.87 6.34 -2.79
C SER A 424 -3.16 6.46 -3.61
N HIS A 425 -4.29 6.77 -2.96
CA HIS A 425 -5.62 6.86 -3.57
C HIS A 425 -6.34 8.19 -3.30
N ILE A 426 -5.73 9.10 -2.52
CA ILE A 426 -6.32 10.38 -2.13
C ILE A 426 -5.23 11.46 -2.14
N HIS A 427 -5.47 12.56 -2.83
CA HIS A 427 -4.71 13.80 -2.73
C HIS A 427 -5.45 14.72 -1.75
N GLN A 428 -4.89 14.88 -0.56
CA GLN A 428 -5.53 15.56 0.57
C GLN A 428 -4.93 16.96 0.78
N THR A 429 -5.79 17.97 0.85
CA THR A 429 -5.40 19.32 1.28
C THR A 429 -6.03 19.63 2.63
N TYR A 430 -5.21 19.92 3.63
CA TYR A 430 -5.65 20.39 4.94
C TYR A 430 -5.64 21.91 4.97
N VAL A 431 -6.80 22.52 5.20
CA VAL A 431 -6.94 23.96 5.46
C VAL A 431 -6.83 24.15 6.97
N VAL A 432 -5.72 24.74 7.40
CA VAL A 432 -5.30 24.78 8.80
C VAL A 432 -5.72 26.11 9.43
N TYR A 433 -6.43 25.99 10.54
CA TYR A 433 -6.76 27.08 11.44
C TYR A 433 -6.13 26.83 12.82
N SER A 434 -6.13 27.85 13.68
CA SER A 434 -5.69 27.75 15.06
C SER A 434 -6.64 28.45 16.00
N LEU A 435 -6.69 27.97 17.24
CA LEU A 435 -7.47 28.51 18.34
C LEU A 435 -6.64 28.43 19.62
N CYS A 436 -6.54 29.53 20.36
CA CYS A 436 -5.84 29.58 21.63
C CYS A 436 -6.84 29.87 22.76
N LEU A 437 -6.90 28.99 23.76
CA LEU A 437 -7.76 29.08 24.92
C LEU A 437 -6.96 29.50 26.15
N LYS A 438 -7.56 30.33 27.01
CA LYS A 438 -7.03 30.69 28.34
C LYS A 438 -7.56 29.69 29.38
N GLY A 439 -6.74 29.32 30.38
CA GLY A 439 -6.94 28.15 31.24
C GLY A 439 -8.22 28.10 32.10
N GLU A 440 -8.50 26.88 32.57
CA GLU A 440 -9.62 26.32 33.38
C GLU A 440 -10.89 25.81 32.68
N ASP A 441 -11.34 26.37 31.56
CA ASP A 441 -12.74 26.13 31.11
C ASP A 441 -13.07 24.80 30.39
N THR A 442 -12.18 23.82 30.32
CA THR A 442 -12.46 22.59 29.54
C THR A 442 -11.81 21.32 30.10
N GLN A 443 -12.40 20.76 31.17
CA GLN A 443 -12.18 19.35 31.53
C GLN A 443 -12.85 18.45 30.49
N THR A 444 -12.13 18.11 29.42
CA THR A 444 -12.56 17.14 28.42
C THR A 444 -11.60 15.96 28.39
N HIS A 445 -11.59 15.20 29.47
CA HIS A 445 -11.07 13.84 29.45
C HIS A 445 -12.21 12.89 29.10
N THR A 446 -12.26 12.49 27.84
CA THR A 446 -13.01 11.29 27.42
C THR A 446 -12.02 10.34 26.79
N GLU A 447 -12.34 9.04 26.71
CA GLU A 447 -11.43 8.02 26.15
C GLU A 447 -10.90 8.38 24.74
N LYS A 448 -11.61 9.22 23.98
CA LYS A 448 -11.27 9.60 22.60
C LYS A 448 -10.81 11.04 22.45
N THR A 449 -10.58 11.79 23.53
CA THR A 449 -10.15 13.18 23.49
C THR A 449 -9.17 13.46 24.63
N GLN A 450 -8.01 14.03 24.30
CA GLN A 450 -6.97 14.30 25.26
C GLN A 450 -6.22 15.60 24.96
N TRP A 451 -5.67 16.18 26.02
CA TRP A 451 -4.73 17.28 25.94
C TRP A 451 -3.32 16.73 26.08
N LEU A 452 -2.47 16.96 25.06
CA LEU A 452 -1.07 16.54 25.07
C LEU A 452 -0.16 17.75 25.09
N ASN A 453 0.86 17.71 25.95
CA ASN A 453 1.97 18.65 25.84
C ASN A 453 2.82 18.35 24.59
N ARG A 454 3.77 19.25 24.29
CA ARG A 454 4.62 19.14 23.10
C ARG A 454 5.41 17.83 23.04
N SER A 455 5.95 17.36 24.16
CA SER A 455 6.73 16.12 24.24
C SER A 455 5.86 14.90 23.95
N ALA A 456 4.72 14.79 24.64
CA ALA A 456 3.78 13.70 24.46
C ALA A 456 3.20 13.67 23.03
N LEU A 457 2.98 14.82 22.40
CA LEU A 457 2.54 14.91 21.01
C LEU A 457 3.58 14.35 20.02
N GLN A 458 4.87 14.51 20.29
CA GLN A 458 5.93 13.96 19.43
C GLN A 458 5.99 12.43 19.49
N GLU A 459 5.67 11.86 20.64
CA GLU A 459 5.63 10.41 20.89
C GLU A 459 4.29 9.78 20.48
N ALA A 460 3.22 10.58 20.38
CA ALA A 460 1.90 10.10 20.01
C ALA A 460 1.86 9.49 18.60
N ALA A 461 1.00 8.48 18.44
CA ALA A 461 0.73 7.86 17.15
C ALA A 461 -0.11 8.81 16.26
N VAL A 462 0.56 9.73 15.58
CA VAL A 462 -0.02 10.72 14.68
C VAL A 462 0.41 10.51 13.24
N SER A 463 -0.41 10.97 12.29
CA SER A 463 -0.07 10.89 10.87
C SER A 463 1.08 11.83 10.49
N THR A 464 1.78 11.53 9.39
CA THR A 464 2.76 12.44 8.79
C THR A 464 2.12 13.76 8.36
N ALA A 465 0.84 13.77 7.99
CA ALA A 465 0.10 15.00 7.70
C ALA A 465 0.00 15.89 8.94
N LEU A 466 -0.33 15.32 10.10
CA LEU A 466 -0.39 16.06 11.36
C LEU A 466 0.96 16.65 11.73
N LYS A 467 2.06 15.90 11.57
CA LYS A 467 3.43 16.42 11.79
C LYS A 467 3.72 17.63 10.90
N LYS A 468 3.26 17.63 9.64
CA LYS A 468 3.37 18.80 8.73
C LYS A 468 2.50 19.98 9.19
N ILE A 469 1.27 19.72 9.64
CA ILE A 469 0.38 20.75 10.19
C ILE A 469 1.02 21.43 11.39
N LEU A 470 1.55 20.66 12.34
CA LEU A 470 2.23 21.20 13.52
C LEU A 470 3.43 22.07 13.13
N LYS A 471 4.28 21.59 12.21
CA LYS A 471 5.41 22.38 11.68
C LYS A 471 4.97 23.69 11.05
N ARG A 472 3.85 23.69 10.30
CA ARG A 472 3.29 24.90 9.69
C ARG A 472 2.79 25.86 10.76
N PHE A 473 2.05 25.37 11.75
CA PHE A 473 1.59 26.16 12.90
C PHE A 473 2.75 26.81 13.67
N ASP A 474 3.78 26.04 14.02
CA ASP A 474 4.97 26.54 14.72
C ASP A 474 5.66 27.68 13.95
N SER A 475 5.73 27.57 12.62
CA SER A 475 6.37 28.57 11.77
C SER A 475 5.64 29.92 11.78
N VAL A 476 4.31 29.92 11.85
CA VAL A 476 3.50 31.14 11.88
C VAL A 476 3.58 31.79 13.26
N ASN A 477 3.42 31.03 14.34
CA ASN A 477 3.53 31.58 15.70
C ASN A 477 4.91 32.15 16.00
N SER A 478 5.98 31.50 15.51
CA SER A 478 7.34 32.02 15.68
C SER A 478 7.57 33.38 14.99
N LEU A 479 6.84 33.66 13.89
CA LEU A 479 6.89 34.95 13.20
C LEU A 479 6.09 36.01 13.96
N GLU A 480 4.95 35.64 14.54
CA GLU A 480 4.13 36.53 15.36
C GLU A 480 4.84 36.93 16.67
N ASP A 481 5.54 36.01 17.32
CA ASP A 481 6.36 36.31 18.51
C ASP A 481 7.54 37.25 18.18
N LYS A 482 8.16 37.08 17.02
CA LYS A 482 9.23 37.99 16.55
C LYS A 482 8.69 39.37 16.22
N ASN A 483 7.50 39.45 15.60
CA ASN A 483 6.84 40.72 15.29
C ASN A 483 6.33 41.43 16.56
N SER A 484 5.82 40.71 17.56
CA SER A 484 5.43 41.28 18.87
C SER A 484 6.63 41.78 19.67
N LYS A 485 7.79 41.10 19.61
CA LYS A 485 9.03 41.56 20.24
C LYS A 485 9.65 42.78 19.53
N ASN A 486 9.54 42.88 18.20
CA ASN A 486 9.95 44.07 17.44
C ASN A 486 8.99 45.25 17.64
N GLY A 487 7.68 45.01 17.77
CA GLY A 487 6.69 46.05 18.11
C GLY A 487 6.87 46.65 19.51
N LYS A 488 7.35 45.86 20.49
CA LYS A 488 7.73 46.37 21.82
C LYS A 488 9.04 47.17 21.81
N ARG A 489 9.94 46.95 20.85
CA ARG A 489 11.15 47.79 20.66
C ARG A 489 10.88 49.13 19.97
N GLN A 490 9.76 49.29 19.27
CA GLN A 490 9.37 50.56 18.62
C GLN A 490 8.49 51.49 19.48
N LYS A 491 8.06 51.08 20.69
CA LYS A 491 7.29 51.93 21.63
C LYS A 491 8.12 52.60 22.74
N HIS A 492 9.44 52.37 22.80
CA HIS A 492 10.38 53.11 23.66
C HIS A 492 11.49 53.76 22.82
N ALA A 493 11.14 54.75 22.02
CA ALA A 493 12.08 55.74 21.49
C ALA A 493 11.33 57.03 21.18
N GLY A 494 10.83 57.68 22.23
CA GLY A 494 10.37 59.05 22.15
C GLY A 494 11.56 60.00 22.08
N VAL A 495 11.58 60.80 21.02
CA VAL A 495 12.04 62.19 20.95
C VAL A 495 13.41 62.49 21.57
N GLN A 496 14.43 62.66 20.72
CA GLN A 496 15.44 63.71 20.88
C GLN A 496 15.99 64.13 19.52
N LYS A 497 15.78 65.41 19.18
CA LYS A 497 16.42 66.12 18.07
C LYS A 497 17.82 66.53 18.51
N THR A 498 18.83 66.30 17.68
CA THR A 498 20.01 67.18 17.56
C THR A 498 20.66 67.02 16.20
N ASP A 499 20.89 68.17 15.54
CA ASP A 499 21.70 68.38 14.36
C ASP A 499 23.16 67.95 14.54
N LYS A 500 23.76 67.28 13.54
CA LYS A 500 25.05 67.70 12.96
C LYS A 500 25.45 66.97 11.68
N LYS A 501 26.11 67.76 10.85
CA LYS A 501 26.57 67.61 9.46
C LYS A 501 27.74 66.61 9.24
N LEU A 502 27.66 65.95 8.08
CA LEU A 502 28.68 65.80 7.01
C LEU A 502 29.92 64.90 7.19
N ARG A 503 30.01 63.84 6.35
CA ARG A 503 31.05 63.57 5.31
C ARG A 503 31.04 62.08 4.89
N THR A 504 30.47 61.75 3.73
CA THR A 504 31.13 61.44 2.43
C THR A 504 31.99 60.16 2.36
N ALA A 505 31.46 59.13 1.70
CA ALA A 505 32.12 58.32 0.64
C ALA A 505 31.09 57.33 0.07
N LYS A 506 30.43 57.68 -1.05
CA LYS A 506 30.73 57.27 -2.45
C LYS A 506 30.26 55.86 -2.84
N LYS A 507 29.20 55.88 -3.67
CA LYS A 507 28.84 55.05 -4.85
C LYS A 507 28.47 53.57 -4.58
N SER A 508 27.38 53.00 -5.11
CA SER A 508 26.65 53.30 -6.36
C SER A 508 25.16 52.92 -6.32
N LYS A 509 24.32 53.83 -6.87
CA LYS A 509 22.91 53.69 -7.29
C LYS A 509 22.74 52.53 -8.30
N VAL A 510 21.67 51.71 -8.29
CA VAL A 510 20.20 51.94 -8.36
C VAL A 510 19.69 52.34 -9.75
N MET A 511 18.82 51.50 -10.32
CA MET A 511 17.49 51.83 -10.89
C MET A 511 16.59 50.59 -10.65
N THR A 512 15.54 50.57 -9.81
CA THR A 512 14.15 51.10 -9.92
C THR A 512 13.49 50.81 -11.29
N ALA A 513 12.28 50.25 -11.40
CA ALA A 513 11.07 50.54 -10.64
C ALA A 513 9.94 49.48 -10.78
N ASN A 514 8.96 49.59 -9.86
CA ASN A 514 7.52 49.23 -9.89
C ASN A 514 7.12 47.75 -10.10
N GLY A 515 6.22 47.15 -9.31
CA GLY A 515 5.10 47.68 -8.55
C GLY A 515 3.80 47.13 -9.14
N GLY A 516 3.22 46.09 -8.54
CA GLY A 516 1.93 45.53 -8.95
C GLY A 516 1.68 44.15 -8.35
N GLY A 517 0.76 44.06 -7.38
CA GLY A 517 0.30 42.80 -6.82
C GLY A 517 -0.46 41.98 -7.87
N GLN A 518 -0.13 40.69 -7.98
CA GLN A 518 -0.99 39.72 -8.64
C GLN A 518 -1.05 38.43 -7.83
N GLN A 519 -2.28 38.10 -7.47
CA GLN A 519 -2.81 36.85 -6.98
C GLN A 519 -2.37 35.71 -7.92
N LEU A 520 -1.48 34.83 -7.46
CA LEU A 520 -1.02 33.68 -8.24
C LEU A 520 -2.13 32.62 -8.29
N SER A 521 -2.80 32.53 -9.44
CA SER A 521 -3.79 31.48 -9.72
C SER A 521 -3.11 30.13 -9.95
N LEU A 522 -3.75 29.05 -9.48
CA LEU A 522 -3.36 27.63 -9.58
C LEU A 522 -3.17 27.10 -11.02
N SER A 523 -3.40 27.91 -12.05
CA SER A 523 -3.32 27.49 -13.46
C SER A 523 -1.89 27.53 -14.04
N SER A 524 -0.97 28.32 -13.47
CA SER A 524 0.39 28.46 -14.02
C SER A 524 1.36 27.35 -13.58
N PHE A 525 1.10 26.68 -12.46
CA PHE A 525 1.98 25.63 -11.95
C PHE A 525 1.87 24.30 -12.73
N PHE A 526 0.74 24.04 -13.39
CA PHE A 526 0.52 22.80 -14.15
C PHE A 526 0.99 22.86 -15.61
N LYS A 527 1.35 24.04 -16.14
CA LYS A 527 1.92 24.15 -17.50
C LYS A 527 3.42 23.84 -17.52
N THR A 528 4.17 24.19 -16.48
CA THR A 528 5.63 24.03 -16.46
C THR A 528 6.09 22.57 -16.28
N VAL A 529 5.21 21.66 -15.84
CA VAL A 529 5.52 20.22 -15.69
C VAL A 529 5.26 19.42 -16.99
N LYS A 530 4.64 20.04 -18.01
CA LYS A 530 4.31 19.38 -19.28
C LYS A 530 5.33 19.62 -20.40
N GLU A 531 6.30 20.51 -20.21
CA GLU A 531 7.33 20.85 -21.22
C GLU A 531 8.73 20.30 -20.90
N GLU A 532 8.94 19.64 -19.76
CA GLU A 532 10.21 18.93 -19.44
C GLU A 532 10.10 17.39 -19.54
N CYS A 533 9.08 16.88 -20.22
CA CYS A 533 8.99 15.49 -20.65
C CYS A 533 8.41 15.44 -22.07
N SER A 534 9.26 15.76 -23.04
CA SER A 534 9.13 15.37 -24.45
C SER A 534 10.46 14.78 -24.89
#